data_AF-A0A6S6QMP6-F1
#
_entry.id   AF-A0A6S6QMP6-F1
#
_cell.length_a   1.000
_cell.length_b   1.000
_cell.length_c   1.000
_cell.angle_alpha   90.00
_cell.angle_beta   90.00
_cell.angle_gamma   90.00
#
_symmetry.space_group_name_H-M   'P 1'
#
loop_
_entity.id
_entity.type
_entity.pdbx_description
1 polymer ?
#
loop_
_entity_poly.entity_id
_entity_poly.type
_entity_poly.pdbx_seq_one_letter_code
_entity_poly.pdbx_strand_id
1 'polypeptide(L)'
;MTIKAIANEELLRETLAETGFNPSKTARRLGIDYGQLISALKLQSGRPFVMATGPEPVDIRTLGRPGLQPFVVALKRCGGEWPAKYRSIIEIARSAYDAGTHEMCQQTTEGWVVLYSIPRKTPTKPRTYFATMGAID
;
A
#
# COMPACT_ATOMS: atom_id res chain seq x y z
N MET A 1 -14.46 -3.44 34.20
CA MET A 1 -14.04 -2.11 34.68
C MET A 1 -13.94 -1.20 33.47
N THR A 2 -15.07 -0.63 33.07
CA THR A 2 -15.22 0.21 31.88
C THR A 2 -14.73 1.60 32.26
N ILE A 3 -13.57 2.01 31.75
CA ILE A 3 -13.05 3.36 31.97
C ILE A 3 -14.01 4.33 31.27
N LYS A 4 -14.98 4.82 32.05
CA LYS A 4 -15.75 6.01 31.74
C LYS A 4 -14.78 7.16 31.50
N ALA A 5 -15.19 8.04 30.58
CA ALA A 5 -14.48 9.21 30.07
C ALA A 5 -13.43 8.82 29.02
N ILE A 6 -13.57 9.14 27.73
CA ILE A 6 -13.67 10.53 27.22
C ILE A 6 -13.14 11.50 28.27
N ALA A 7 -11.92 11.25 28.75
CA ALA A 7 -11.19 12.20 29.56
C ALA A 7 -10.82 13.33 28.61
N ASN A 8 -11.73 14.31 28.57
CA ASN A 8 -11.65 15.62 27.96
C ASN A 8 -11.21 15.62 26.47
N GLU A 9 -12.16 15.84 25.54
CA GLU A 9 -11.82 16.04 24.12
C GLU A 9 -10.74 17.12 23.92
N GLU A 10 -10.69 18.10 24.82
CA GLU A 10 -9.66 19.12 24.89
C GLU A 10 -8.27 18.54 25.19
N LEU A 11 -8.14 17.69 26.22
CA LEU A 11 -6.88 16.99 26.54
C LEU A 11 -6.42 16.09 25.39
N LEU A 12 -7.36 15.44 24.71
CA LEU A 12 -7.06 14.66 23.52
C LEU A 12 -6.52 15.53 22.37
N ARG A 13 -7.14 16.70 22.12
CA ARG A 13 -6.69 17.65 21.10
C ARG A 13 -5.32 18.22 21.41
N GLU A 14 -5.06 18.62 22.65
CA GLU A 14 -3.76 19.11 23.11
C GLU A 14 -2.69 18.04 22.94
N THR A 15 -2.95 16.81 23.40
CA THR A 15 -1.98 15.72 23.29
C THR A 15 -1.74 15.34 21.83
N LEU A 16 -2.77 15.38 20.96
CA LEU A 16 -2.60 15.20 19.52
C LEU A 16 -1.70 16.29 18.94
N ALA A 17 -1.91 17.56 19.28
CA ALA A 17 -1.06 18.66 18.83
C ALA A 17 0.40 18.47 19.27
N GLU A 18 0.63 18.14 20.55
CA GLU A 18 1.97 17.89 21.10
C GLU A 18 2.68 16.70 20.44
N THR A 19 1.92 15.68 20.04
CA THR A 19 2.48 14.46 19.43
C THR A 19 2.58 14.54 17.92
N GLY A 20 2.27 15.69 17.31
CA GLY A 20 2.28 15.90 15.87
C GLY A 20 1.21 15.07 15.15
N PHE A 21 0.03 14.95 15.77
CA PHE A 21 -1.12 14.17 15.30
C PHE A 21 -0.80 12.68 15.09
N ASN A 22 0.11 12.12 15.90
CA ASN A 22 0.47 10.71 15.85
C ASN A 22 -0.36 9.90 16.87
N PRO A 23 -1.38 9.13 16.43
CA PRO A 23 -2.31 8.47 17.36
C PRO A 23 -1.63 7.43 18.25
N SER A 24 -0.56 6.78 17.79
CA SER A 24 0.18 5.80 18.60
C SER A 24 0.92 6.46 19.77
N LYS A 25 1.52 7.64 19.54
CA LYS A 25 2.14 8.43 20.61
C LYS A 25 1.09 9.00 21.57
N THR A 26 -0.03 9.48 21.03
CA THR A 26 -1.16 9.99 21.82
C THR A 26 -1.73 8.91 22.74
N ALA A 27 -1.99 7.69 22.23
CA ALA A 27 -2.51 6.58 23.02
C ALA A 27 -1.59 6.22 24.19
N ARG A 28 -0.29 6.11 23.93
CA ARG A 28 0.72 5.81 24.95
C ARG A 28 0.80 6.90 26.03
N ARG A 29 0.63 8.17 25.64
CA ARG A 29 0.72 9.31 26.56
C ARG A 29 -0.52 9.48 27.43
N LEU A 30 -1.70 9.17 26.87
CA LEU A 30 -2.98 9.19 27.60
C LEU A 30 -3.24 7.90 28.39
N GLY A 31 -2.39 6.87 28.25
CA GLY A 31 -2.58 5.57 28.90
C GLY A 31 -3.84 4.83 28.42
N ILE A 32 -4.34 5.17 27.23
CA ILE A 32 -5.53 4.55 26.63
C ILE A 32 -5.13 3.49 25.60
N ASP A 33 -6.02 2.53 25.38
CA ASP A 33 -5.84 1.54 24.32
C ASP A 33 -5.83 2.22 22.93
N TYR A 34 -4.91 1.78 22.08
CA TYR A 34 -4.76 2.33 20.73
C TYR A 34 -6.01 2.09 19.87
N GLY A 35 -6.61 0.90 19.96
CA GLY A 35 -7.84 0.57 19.24
C GLY A 35 -9.01 1.44 19.68
N GLN A 36 -9.14 1.68 20.98
CA GLN A 36 -10.13 2.61 21.54
C GLN A 36 -9.93 4.04 21.03
N LEU A 37 -8.69 4.54 20.99
CA LEU A 37 -8.37 5.87 20.46
C LEU A 37 -8.73 5.99 18.97
N ILE A 38 -8.34 5.01 18.16
CA ILE A 38 -8.64 4.98 16.72
C ILE A 38 -10.16 4.95 16.48
N SER A 39 -10.89 4.14 17.25
CA SER A 39 -12.36 4.09 17.20
C SER A 39 -12.98 5.43 17.62
N ALA A 40 -12.46 6.09 18.65
CA ALA A 40 -12.95 7.38 19.13
C ALA A 40 -12.69 8.51 18.13
N LEU A 41 -11.52 8.52 17.49
CA LEU A 41 -11.17 9.47 16.44
C LEU A 41 -11.89 9.18 15.11
N LYS A 42 -12.66 8.09 15.02
CA LYS A 42 -13.24 7.57 13.76
C LYS A 42 -12.19 7.46 12.66
N LEU A 43 -10.93 7.27 13.02
CA LEU A 43 -9.86 7.02 12.08
C LEU A 43 -10.12 5.61 11.56
N GLN A 44 -10.73 5.49 10.39
CA GLN A 44 -10.88 4.18 9.76
C GLN A 44 -9.48 3.61 9.52
N SER A 45 -9.15 2.55 10.25
CA SER A 45 -7.95 1.76 10.01
C SER A 45 -8.15 1.02 8.69
N GLY A 46 -7.66 1.63 7.61
CA GLY A 46 -7.76 1.11 6.26
C GLY A 46 -8.97 1.65 5.50
N ARG A 47 -8.78 1.90 4.21
CA ARG A 47 -9.92 2.11 3.30
C ARG A 47 -10.76 0.83 3.30
N PRO A 48 -12.09 0.91 3.36
CA PRO A 48 -12.94 -0.26 3.20
C PRO A 48 -12.54 -0.98 1.91
N PHE A 49 -12.50 -2.31 1.96
CA PHE A 49 -12.30 -3.11 0.77
C PHE A 49 -13.46 -2.83 -0.20
N VAL A 50 -13.13 -2.23 -1.35
CA VAL A 50 -14.09 -1.99 -2.43
C VAL A 50 -13.83 -3.04 -3.48
N MET A 51 -14.86 -3.79 -3.90
CA MET A 51 -14.75 -4.64 -5.08
C MET A 51 -14.81 -3.77 -6.33
N ALA A 52 -14.00 -4.08 -7.34
CA ALA A 52 -14.16 -3.45 -8.65
C ALA A 52 -15.50 -3.88 -9.25
N THR A 53 -16.39 -2.95 -9.54
CA THR A 53 -17.74 -3.23 -10.09
C THR A 53 -17.86 -2.97 -11.59
N GLY A 54 -16.87 -2.29 -12.20
CA GLY A 54 -16.86 -1.94 -13.62
C GLY A 54 -16.04 -2.88 -14.51
N PRO A 55 -16.09 -2.70 -15.85
CA PRO A 55 -15.14 -3.31 -16.76
C PRO A 55 -13.72 -2.79 -16.48
N GLU A 56 -12.72 -3.50 -17.01
CA GLU A 56 -11.35 -3.00 -16.99
C GLU A 56 -11.26 -1.67 -17.76
N PRO A 57 -10.56 -0.63 -17.25
CA PRO A 57 -10.38 0.61 -17.98
C PRO A 57 -9.63 0.37 -19.30
N VAL A 58 -10.01 1.12 -20.34
CA VAL A 58 -9.35 1.05 -21.67
C VAL A 58 -7.89 1.45 -21.57
N ASP A 59 -7.57 2.49 -20.80
CA ASP A 59 -6.21 2.87 -20.44
C ASP A 59 -5.96 2.60 -18.95
N ILE A 60 -5.11 1.60 -18.67
CA ILE A 60 -4.75 1.22 -17.30
C ILE A 60 -4.01 2.32 -16.53
N ARG A 61 -3.41 3.30 -17.23
CA ARG A 61 -2.70 4.43 -16.62
C ARG A 61 -3.65 5.48 -16.05
N THR A 62 -4.95 5.36 -16.30
CA THR A 62 -5.97 6.15 -15.60
C THR A 62 -6.13 5.74 -14.14
N LEU A 63 -5.70 4.52 -13.77
CA LEU A 63 -5.76 4.01 -12.40
C LEU A 63 -4.41 4.15 -11.68
N GLY A 64 -4.49 4.25 -10.36
CA GLY A 64 -3.32 4.30 -9.48
C GLY A 64 -3.03 5.70 -8.91
N ARG A 65 -1.84 5.88 -8.36
CA ARG A 65 -1.40 7.17 -7.80
C ARG A 65 -1.03 8.11 -8.95
N PRO A 66 -1.56 9.36 -9.02
CA PRO A 66 -1.34 10.26 -10.15
C PRO A 66 0.12 10.42 -10.60
N GLY A 67 1.05 10.62 -9.66
CA GLY A 67 2.48 10.75 -9.97
C GLY A 67 3.18 9.45 -10.40
N LEU A 68 2.52 8.30 -10.30
CA LEU A 68 3.06 6.99 -10.67
C LEU A 68 2.32 6.33 -11.84
N GLN A 69 1.25 6.95 -12.34
CA GLN A 69 0.46 6.46 -13.47
C GLN A 69 1.29 6.10 -14.71
N PRO A 70 2.34 6.86 -15.10
CA PRO A 70 3.18 6.48 -16.24
C PRO A 70 3.89 5.13 -16.08
N PHE A 71 4.04 4.65 -14.85
CA PHE A 71 4.74 3.41 -14.51
C PHE A 71 3.81 2.21 -14.32
N VAL A 72 2.50 2.35 -14.56
CA VAL A 72 1.56 1.23 -14.50
C VAL A 72 1.86 0.26 -15.65
N VAL A 73 2.08 -1.02 -15.29
CA VAL A 73 2.38 -2.09 -16.27
C VAL A 73 1.28 -3.14 -16.36
N ALA A 74 0.49 -3.34 -15.30
CA ALA A 74 -0.58 -4.33 -15.28
C ALA A 74 -1.65 -3.98 -14.26
N LEU A 75 -2.83 -4.55 -14.48
CA LEU A 75 -4.00 -4.42 -13.62
C LEU A 75 -4.62 -5.80 -13.37
N LYS A 76 -5.17 -6.02 -12.17
CA LYS A 76 -6.07 -7.15 -11.90
C LYS A 76 -7.15 -6.78 -10.90
N ARG A 77 -8.25 -7.53 -10.86
CA ARG A 77 -9.23 -7.38 -9.77
C ARG A 77 -8.61 -7.83 -8.45
N CYS A 78 -8.99 -7.18 -7.36
CA CYS A 78 -8.60 -7.65 -6.03
C CYS A 78 -9.08 -9.10 -5.81
N GLY A 79 -8.21 -9.96 -5.29
CA GLY A 79 -8.48 -11.39 -5.12
C GLY A 79 -8.42 -12.23 -6.40
N GLY A 80 -8.28 -11.61 -7.58
CA GLY A 80 -8.15 -12.33 -8.85
C GLY A 80 -6.71 -12.69 -9.20
N GLU A 81 -6.57 -13.51 -10.25
CA GLU A 81 -5.29 -13.77 -10.93
C GLU A 81 -4.91 -12.61 -11.86
N TRP A 82 -3.62 -12.57 -12.25
CA TRP A 82 -3.16 -11.62 -13.27
C TRP A 82 -3.70 -12.03 -14.65
N PRO A 83 -4.37 -11.14 -15.40
CA PRO A 83 -4.82 -11.44 -16.75
C PRO A 83 -3.67 -11.89 -17.66
N ALA A 84 -3.91 -12.92 -18.48
CA ALA A 84 -2.89 -13.50 -19.36
C ALA A 84 -2.25 -12.49 -20.32
N LYS A 85 -3.02 -11.49 -20.78
CA LYS A 85 -2.52 -10.38 -21.63
C LYS A 85 -1.39 -9.57 -21.01
N TYR A 86 -1.24 -9.58 -19.68
CA TYR A 86 -0.17 -8.89 -18.97
C TYR A 86 1.02 -9.77 -18.63
N ARG A 87 0.99 -11.08 -18.92
CA ARG A 87 2.06 -12.00 -18.50
C ARG A 87 3.43 -11.53 -18.98
N SER A 88 3.57 -11.23 -20.28
CA SER A 88 4.83 -10.81 -20.87
C SER A 88 5.35 -9.49 -20.29
N ILE A 89 4.48 -8.48 -20.10
CA ILE A 89 4.92 -7.19 -19.54
C ILE A 89 5.28 -7.31 -18.05
N ILE A 90 4.60 -8.18 -17.31
CA ILE A 90 4.95 -8.51 -15.92
C ILE A 90 6.32 -9.20 -15.85
N GLU A 91 6.60 -10.14 -16.74
CA GLU A 91 7.91 -10.82 -16.83
C GLU A 91 9.05 -9.86 -17.16
N ILE A 92 8.82 -8.91 -18.08
CA ILE A 92 9.79 -7.84 -18.40
C ILE A 92 10.02 -6.94 -17.19
N ALA A 93 8.95 -6.49 -16.53
CA ALA A 93 9.05 -5.69 -15.32
C ALA A 93 9.81 -6.43 -14.21
N ARG A 94 9.60 -7.75 -14.12
CA ARG A 94 10.27 -8.60 -13.13
C ARG A 94 11.75 -8.76 -13.43
N SER A 95 12.11 -9.02 -14.67
CA SER A 95 13.51 -9.04 -15.11
C SER A 95 14.23 -7.72 -14.78
N ALA A 96 13.56 -6.58 -15.00
CA ALA A 96 14.12 -5.27 -14.71
C ALA A 96 14.28 -5.00 -13.19
N TYR A 97 13.34 -5.50 -12.38
CA TYR A 97 13.43 -5.47 -10.93
C TYR A 97 14.57 -6.33 -10.39
N ASP A 98 14.70 -7.55 -10.92
CA ASP A 98 15.74 -8.49 -10.53
C ASP A 98 17.13 -8.00 -10.96
N ALA A 99 17.24 -7.30 -12.09
CA ALA A 99 18.45 -6.58 -12.50
C ALA A 99 18.78 -5.37 -11.61
N GLY A 100 17.91 -5.00 -10.66
CA GLY A 100 18.13 -3.88 -9.75
C GLY A 100 17.90 -2.50 -10.39
N THR A 101 17.31 -2.45 -11.59
CA THR A 101 17.08 -1.21 -12.35
C THR A 101 15.73 -0.57 -12.06
N HIS A 102 14.74 -1.37 -11.67
CA HIS A 102 13.39 -0.91 -11.35
C HIS A 102 12.99 -1.30 -9.93
N GLU A 103 12.03 -0.58 -9.37
CA GLU A 103 11.26 -0.99 -8.20
C GLU A 103 9.87 -1.40 -8.62
N MET A 104 9.41 -2.56 -8.14
CA MET A 104 8.06 -3.03 -8.35
C MET A 104 7.27 -2.89 -7.06
N CYS A 105 6.10 -2.27 -7.16
CA CYS A 105 5.17 -2.16 -6.05
C CYS A 105 3.75 -2.34 -6.54
N GLN A 106 2.85 -2.66 -5.61
CA GLN A 106 1.44 -2.81 -5.86
C GLN A 106 0.65 -1.82 -5.03
N GLN A 107 -0.45 -1.33 -5.58
CA GLN A 107 -1.41 -0.53 -4.85
C GLN A 107 -2.81 -1.01 -5.16
N THR A 108 -3.68 -0.99 -4.15
CA THR A 108 -5.11 -1.18 -4.36
C THR A 108 -5.80 0.17 -4.56
N THR A 109 -6.53 0.31 -5.67
CA THR A 109 -7.31 1.49 -6.02
C THR A 109 -8.64 1.02 -6.61
N GLU A 110 -9.76 1.42 -5.99
CA GLU A 110 -11.12 1.16 -6.52
C GLU A 110 -11.40 -0.32 -6.83
N GLY A 111 -10.86 -1.22 -6.00
CA GLY A 111 -11.01 -2.66 -6.16
C GLY A 111 -10.15 -3.30 -7.24
N TRP A 112 -9.25 -2.53 -7.83
CA TRP A 112 -8.18 -3.01 -8.69
C TRP A 112 -6.85 -3.05 -7.93
N VAL A 113 -6.04 -4.05 -8.23
CA VAL A 113 -4.62 -4.08 -7.89
C VAL A 113 -3.86 -3.57 -9.11
N VAL A 114 -3.18 -2.44 -8.91
CA VAL A 114 -2.32 -1.79 -9.88
C VAL A 114 -0.88 -2.23 -9.62
N LEU A 115 -0.20 -2.74 -10.65
CA LEU A 115 1.22 -3.06 -10.59
C LEU A 115 2.03 -1.96 -11.27
N TYR A 116 3.02 -1.46 -10.56
CA TYR A 116 3.97 -0.48 -11.08
C TYR A 116 5.33 -1.10 -11.33
N SER A 117 6.04 -0.60 -12.34
CA SER A 117 7.47 -0.81 -12.56
C SER A 117 8.15 0.55 -12.70
N ILE A 118 8.80 1.00 -11.63
CA ILE A 118 9.32 2.36 -11.51
C ILE A 118 10.84 2.33 -11.70
N PRO A 119 11.42 3.04 -12.69
CA PRO A 119 12.86 3.13 -12.84
C PRO A 119 13.52 3.73 -11.60
N ARG A 120 14.63 3.14 -11.17
CA ARG A 120 15.43 3.69 -10.08
C ARG A 120 16.31 4.82 -10.60
N LYS A 121 16.42 5.92 -9.84
CA LYS A 121 17.35 7.01 -10.14
C LYS A 121 18.81 6.53 -10.15
N THR A 122 19.15 5.64 -9.22
CA THR A 122 20.44 4.98 -9.14
C THR A 122 20.20 3.46 -9.18
N PRO A 123 20.64 2.75 -10.24
CA PRO A 123 20.55 1.31 -10.29
C PRO A 123 21.22 0.66 -9.08
N THR A 124 20.61 -0.40 -8.58
CA THR A 124 21.13 -1.22 -7.47
C THR A 124 21.73 -2.51 -8.02
N LYS A 125 22.49 -3.23 -7.18
CA LYS A 125 23.01 -4.55 -7.56
C LYS A 125 21.85 -5.49 -7.92
N PRO A 126 22.05 -6.42 -8.87
CA PRO A 126 21.07 -7.46 -9.16
C PRO A 126 20.65 -8.19 -7.87
N ARG A 127 19.34 -8.40 -7.72
CA ARG A 127 18.76 -9.10 -6.57
C ARG A 127 18.93 -10.60 -6.80
N THR A 128 19.63 -11.28 -5.88
CA THR A 128 19.91 -12.72 -5.99
C THR A 128 18.89 -13.61 -5.28
N TYR A 129 17.86 -13.03 -4.65
CA TYR A 129 16.94 -13.73 -3.74
C TYR A 129 16.32 -15.03 -4.30
N PHE A 130 16.04 -15.09 -5.61
CA PHE A 130 15.53 -16.31 -6.27
C PHE A 130 16.54 -16.98 -7.19
N ALA A 131 17.70 -16.35 -7.44
CA ALA A 131 18.74 -16.91 -8.31
C ALA A 131 19.44 -18.12 -7.67
N THR A 132 19.45 -18.22 -6.35
CA THR A 132 20.10 -19.31 -5.59
C THR A 132 19.25 -20.58 -5.42
N MET A 133 17.98 -20.61 -5.84
CA MET A 133 17.13 -21.82 -5.75
C MET A 133 17.16 -22.70 -7.01
N GLY A 134 18.01 -22.38 -7.99
CA GLY A 134 18.12 -23.11 -9.26
C GLY A 134 19.41 -23.92 -9.47
N ALA A 135 20.27 -24.02 -8.46
CA ALA A 135 21.49 -24.84 -8.52
C ALA A 135 21.38 -26.01 -7.55
N ILE A 136 20.51 -26.96 -7.89
CA ILE A 136 20.63 -28.33 -7.40
C ILE A 136 20.81 -29.16 -8.68
N ASP A 137 22.06 -29.51 -8.97
CA ASP A 137 22.41 -30.55 -9.94
C ASP A 137 21.88 -31.92 -9.49
#